data_AF-A0A933M0D1-F1
#
_entry.id   AF-A0A933M0D1-F1
#
_cell.length_a   1.000
_cell.length_b   1.000
_cell.length_c   1.000
_cell.angle_alpha   90.00
_cell.angle_beta   90.00
_cell.angle_gamma   90.00
#
_symmetry.space_group_name_H-M   'P 1'
#
loop_
_entity.id
_entity.type
_entity.pdbx_description
1 polymer ?
#
loop_
_entity_poly.entity_id
_entity_poly.type
_entity_poly.pdbx_seq_one_letter_code
_entity_poly.pdbx_strand_id
1 'polypeptide(L)'
;MLAHFVSAERTFAFYGRDILNGGEGAPEDFVIDEFNETQVGRMKTASVSDLIEQFEEARASTIHLIENMSDADLDRVGRHPCFGKVRLGNMIKLIYRHTMIHQRDIKKAIETKQPVPHVDVQPPSGNQ
;
A
#
# COMPACT_ATOMS: atom_id res chain seq x y z
N MET A 1 8.50 -5.91 -8.01
CA MET A 1 7.27 -5.09 -8.11
C MET A 1 6.01 -5.86 -7.70
N LEU A 2 5.70 -7.04 -8.25
CA LEU A 2 4.47 -7.77 -7.82
C LEU A 2 4.43 -8.08 -6.32
N ALA A 3 5.54 -8.57 -5.74
CA ALA A 3 5.66 -8.75 -4.29
C ALA A 3 5.44 -7.45 -3.49
N HIS A 4 5.81 -6.30 -4.05
CA HIS A 4 5.54 -4.99 -3.43
C HIS A 4 4.05 -4.68 -3.41
N PHE A 5 3.30 -5.02 -4.47
CA PHE A 5 1.84 -4.84 -4.49
C PHE A 5 1.15 -5.68 -3.43
N VAL A 6 1.53 -6.96 -3.32
CA VAL A 6 1.01 -7.87 -2.29
C VAL A 6 1.28 -7.30 -0.88
N SER A 7 2.53 -6.89 -0.62
CA SER A 7 2.93 -6.31 0.66
C SER A 7 2.17 -5.02 0.98
N ALA A 8 2.14 -4.08 0.04
CA ALA A 8 1.51 -2.77 0.23
C ALA A 8 0.01 -2.92 0.48
N GLU A 9 -0.70 -3.69 -0.35
CA GLU A 9 -2.14 -3.93 -0.21
C GLU A 9 -2.47 -4.51 1.18
N ARG A 10 -1.77 -5.56 1.60
CA ARG A 10 -1.96 -6.20 2.92
C ARG A 10 -1.67 -5.22 4.07
N THR A 11 -0.63 -4.41 3.94
CA THR A 11 -0.22 -3.45 4.97
C THR A 11 -1.21 -2.31 5.11
N PHE A 12 -1.70 -1.77 3.99
CA PHE A 12 -2.76 -0.76 4.01
C PHE A 12 -4.05 -1.30 4.61
N ALA A 13 -4.47 -2.51 4.23
CA ALA A 13 -5.66 -3.14 4.80
C ALA A 13 -5.51 -3.39 6.31
N PHE A 14 -4.32 -3.82 6.76
CA PHE A 14 -4.01 -3.99 8.17
C PHE A 14 -4.17 -2.69 8.97
N TYR A 15 -3.50 -1.61 8.55
CA TYR A 15 -3.61 -0.33 9.28
C TYR A 15 -4.98 0.33 9.10
N GLY A 16 -5.66 0.10 7.98
CA GLY A 16 -7.05 0.51 7.82
C GLY A 16 -7.95 -0.15 8.87
N ARG A 17 -7.78 -1.45 9.10
CA ARG A 17 -8.49 -2.19 10.16
C ARG A 17 -8.13 -1.69 11.55
N ASP A 18 -6.86 -1.41 11.80
CA ASP A 18 -6.40 -0.85 13.07
C ASP A 18 -7.12 0.46 13.39
N ILE A 19 -7.15 1.41 12.45
CA ILE A 19 -7.83 2.71 12.59
C ILE A 19 -9.35 2.54 12.80
N LEU A 20 -9.98 1.59 12.10
CA LEU A 20 -11.40 1.25 12.29
C LEU A 20 -11.69 0.68 13.69
N ASN A 21 -10.71 0.05 14.32
CA ASN A 21 -10.81 -0.47 15.68
C ASN A 21 -10.35 0.55 16.75
N GLY A 22 -10.05 1.79 16.35
CA GLY A 22 -9.62 2.86 17.26
C GLY A 22 -8.11 2.91 17.51
N GLY A 23 -7.32 2.14 16.76
CA GLY A 23 -5.87 2.22 16.76
C GLY A 23 -5.33 3.45 16.04
N GLU A 24 -4.02 3.67 16.16
CA GLU A 24 -3.35 4.89 15.68
C GLU A 24 -2.88 4.81 14.22
N GLY A 25 -2.96 3.63 13.58
CA GLY A 25 -2.33 3.37 12.29
C GLY A 25 -0.86 2.95 12.43
N ALA A 26 -0.01 3.37 11.50
CA ALA A 26 1.38 2.91 11.47
C ALA A 26 2.24 3.57 12.58
N PRO A 27 3.12 2.81 13.27
CA PRO A 27 4.01 3.31 14.33
C PRO A 27 4.87 4.51 13.91
N GLU A 28 5.19 5.39 14.85
CA GLU A 28 6.00 6.60 14.58
C GLU A 28 7.38 6.30 14.01
N ASP A 29 8.00 5.21 14.46
CA ASP A 29 9.32 4.72 14.06
C ASP A 29 9.27 3.77 12.85
N PHE A 30 8.14 3.68 12.14
CA PHE A 30 8.01 2.80 10.98
C PHE A 30 8.98 3.20 9.85
N VAL A 31 9.99 2.37 9.60
CA VAL A 31 10.94 2.53 8.51
C VAL A 31 10.43 1.79 7.26
N ILE A 32 9.90 2.55 6.29
CA ILE A 32 9.22 2.02 5.09
C ILE A 32 10.17 1.13 4.27
N ASP A 33 11.41 1.56 4.08
CA ASP A 33 12.34 0.86 3.20
C ASP A 33 12.75 -0.50 3.79
N GLU A 34 13.11 -0.54 5.07
CA GLU A 34 13.42 -1.79 5.78
C GLU A 34 12.23 -2.76 5.79
N PHE A 35 11.02 -2.23 6.01
CA PHE A 35 9.80 -3.04 5.95
C PHE A 35 9.59 -3.61 4.56
N ASN A 36 9.71 -2.79 3.50
CA ASN A 36 9.52 -3.21 2.12
C ASN A 36 10.55 -4.26 1.70
N GLU A 37 11.83 -4.05 2.01
CA GLU A 37 12.90 -5.00 1.74
C GLU A 37 12.62 -6.34 2.43
N THR A 38 12.19 -6.29 3.69
CA THR A 38 11.83 -7.50 4.45
C THR A 38 10.66 -8.23 3.82
N GLN A 39 9.55 -7.54 3.51
CA GLN A 39 8.36 -8.19 2.96
C GLN A 39 8.60 -8.73 1.54
N VAL A 40 9.26 -7.96 0.68
CA VAL A 40 9.62 -8.40 -0.67
C VAL A 40 10.59 -9.57 -0.61
N GLY A 41 11.57 -9.53 0.30
CA GLY A 41 12.53 -10.61 0.51
C GLY A 41 11.88 -11.94 0.90
N ARG A 42 10.80 -11.90 1.70
CA ARG A 42 10.00 -13.09 2.07
C ARG A 42 9.30 -13.75 0.88
N MET A 43 9.02 -12.99 -0.17
CA MET A 43 8.31 -13.44 -1.36
C MET A 43 9.23 -13.69 -2.56
N LYS A 44 10.56 -13.63 -2.38
CA LYS A 44 11.53 -13.70 -3.48
C LYS A 44 11.48 -15.00 -4.29
N THR A 45 10.98 -16.08 -3.70
CA THR A 45 10.89 -17.41 -4.34
C THR A 45 9.51 -17.69 -4.93
N ALA A 46 8.53 -16.81 -4.74
CA ALA A 46 7.18 -16.98 -5.28
C ALA A 46 7.19 -16.81 -6.81
N SER A 47 6.38 -17.61 -7.51
CA SER A 47 6.21 -17.46 -8.95
C SER A 47 5.44 -16.17 -9.26
N VAL A 48 5.52 -15.69 -10.51
CA VAL A 48 4.69 -14.56 -10.97
C VAL A 48 3.21 -14.86 -10.81
N SER A 49 2.79 -16.09 -11.10
CA SER A 49 1.39 -16.53 -10.93
C SER A 49 0.96 -16.47 -9.47
N ASP A 50 1.79 -16.99 -8.57
CA ASP A 50 1.51 -17.02 -7.13
C ASP A 50 1.39 -15.60 -6.56
N LEU A 51 2.20 -14.66 -7.07
CA LEU A 51 2.16 -13.26 -6.64
C LEU A 51 0.91 -12.53 -7.15
N ILE A 52 0.43 -12.88 -8.34
CA ILE A 52 -0.83 -12.35 -8.87
C ILE A 52 -2.00 -12.87 -8.04
N GLU A 53 -2.06 -14.17 -7.79
CA GLU A 53 -3.11 -14.79 -6.96
C GLU A 53 -3.13 -14.17 -5.55
N GLN A 54 -1.97 -14.07 -4.90
CA GLN A 54 -1.87 -13.42 -3.58
C GLN A 54 -2.30 -11.95 -3.58
N PHE A 55 -2.09 -11.23 -4.70
CA PHE A 55 -2.52 -9.85 -4.82
C PHE A 55 -4.04 -9.76 -5.01
N GLU A 56 -4.63 -10.67 -5.80
CA GLU A 56 -6.09 -10.77 -5.97
C GLU A 56 -6.78 -11.10 -4.64
N GLU A 57 -6.23 -12.02 -3.84
CA GLU A 57 -6.72 -12.33 -2.49
C GLU A 57 -6.63 -11.12 -1.54
N ALA A 58 -5.48 -10.42 -1.56
CA ALA A 58 -5.30 -9.23 -0.75
C ALA A 58 -6.30 -8.13 -1.15
N ARG A 59 -6.51 -7.94 -2.47
CA ARG A 59 -7.47 -6.98 -3.01
C ARG A 59 -8.90 -7.33 -2.63
N ALA A 60 -9.30 -8.60 -2.72
CA ALA A 60 -10.62 -9.06 -2.29
C ALA A 60 -10.85 -8.76 -0.80
N SER A 61 -9.82 -8.97 0.04
CA SER A 61 -9.87 -8.64 1.46
C SER A 61 -10.02 -7.15 1.72
N THR A 62 -9.31 -6.30 0.96
CA THR A 62 -9.45 -4.84 1.02
C THR A 62 -10.85 -4.39 0.60
N ILE A 63 -11.39 -4.94 -0.49
CA ILE A 63 -12.75 -4.63 -0.96
C ILE A 63 -13.76 -5.01 0.11
N HIS A 64 -13.68 -6.23 0.64
CA HIS A 64 -14.59 -6.68 1.70
C HIS A 64 -14.50 -5.80 2.95
N LEU A 65 -13.30 -5.33 3.31
CA LEU A 65 -13.15 -4.35 4.40
C LEU A 65 -13.92 -3.07 4.11
N ILE A 66 -13.77 -2.49 2.92
CA ILE A 66 -14.37 -1.21 2.52
C ILE A 66 -15.89 -1.33 2.38
N GLU A 67 -16.41 -2.44 1.85
CA GLU A 67 -17.86 -2.69 1.72
C GLU A 67 -18.59 -2.71 3.07
N ASN A 68 -17.87 -2.98 4.16
CA ASN A 68 -18.42 -2.99 5.51
C ASN A 68 -18.16 -1.68 6.29
N MET A 69 -17.69 -0.62 5.61
CA MET A 69 -17.49 0.70 6.21
C MET A 69 -18.71 1.59 6.02
N SER A 70 -18.95 2.48 6.98
CA SER A 70 -19.85 3.62 6.82
C SER A 70 -19.11 4.85 6.29
N ASP A 71 -19.84 5.85 5.80
CA ASP A 71 -19.23 7.13 5.40
C ASP A 71 -18.46 7.81 6.55
N ALA A 72 -18.98 7.70 7.78
CA ALA A 72 -18.32 8.25 8.97
C ALA A 72 -16.98 7.56 9.26
N ASP A 73 -16.80 6.30 8.87
CA ASP A 73 -15.54 5.60 9.03
C ASP A 73 -14.44 6.18 8.12
N LEU A 74 -14.80 6.73 6.97
CA LEU A 74 -13.85 7.36 6.04
C LEU A 74 -13.20 8.62 6.64
N ASP A 75 -13.86 9.27 7.59
CA ASP A 75 -13.39 10.48 8.28
C ASP A 75 -12.47 10.19 9.47
N ARG A 76 -12.35 8.92 9.90
CA ARG A 76 -11.40 8.53 10.95
C ARG A 76 -9.98 8.88 10.55
N VAL A 77 -9.16 9.26 11.52
CA VAL A 77 -7.78 9.69 11.29
C VAL A 77 -6.81 8.67 11.88
N GLY A 78 -5.80 8.31 11.10
CA GLY A 78 -4.68 7.51 11.56
C GLY A 78 -3.38 7.90 10.87
N ARG A 79 -2.27 7.33 11.34
CA ARG A 79 -0.94 7.64 10.84
C ARG A 79 -0.60 6.79 9.63
N HIS A 80 -0.24 7.47 8.54
CA HIS A 80 0.42 6.89 7.38
C HIS A 80 1.94 7.12 7.49
N PRO A 81 2.80 6.12 7.21
CA PRO A 81 4.25 6.24 7.36
C PRO A 81 4.89 7.43 6.63
N CYS A 82 4.41 7.76 5.41
CA CYS A 82 4.96 8.85 4.59
C CYS A 82 4.20 10.19 4.76
N PHE A 83 2.92 10.15 5.14
CA PHE A 83 2.05 11.35 5.11
C PHE A 83 1.64 11.84 6.50
N GLY A 84 2.09 11.18 7.57
CA GLY A 84 1.66 11.51 8.93
C GLY A 84 0.18 11.20 9.14
N LYS A 85 -0.51 12.01 9.96
CA LYS A 85 -1.94 11.83 10.25
C LYS A 85 -2.79 12.18 9.04
N VAL A 86 -3.56 11.21 8.55
CA VAL A 86 -4.44 11.36 7.39
C VAL A 86 -5.79 10.69 7.65
N ARG A 87 -6.82 11.14 6.93
CA ARG A 87 -8.13 10.46 6.93
C ARG A 87 -8.04 9.07 6.30
N LEU A 88 -8.79 8.12 6.83
CA LEU A 88 -8.85 6.74 6.33
C LEU A 88 -9.29 6.70 4.86
N GLY A 89 -10.25 7.54 4.46
CA GLY A 89 -10.65 7.68 3.06
C GLY A 89 -9.51 8.11 2.13
N ASN A 90 -8.53 8.88 2.62
CA ASN A 90 -7.34 9.24 1.83
C ASN A 90 -6.38 8.06 1.71
N MET A 91 -6.21 7.25 2.77
CA MET A 91 -5.42 6.02 2.72
C MET A 91 -6.02 5.01 1.73
N ILE A 92 -7.34 4.81 1.76
CA ILE A 92 -8.04 3.91 0.83
C ILE A 92 -7.84 4.35 -0.62
N LYS A 93 -8.01 5.64 -0.91
CA LYS A 93 -7.72 6.19 -2.26
C LYS A 93 -6.26 5.97 -2.67
N LEU A 94 -5.33 6.04 -1.72
CA LEU A 94 -3.91 5.84 -1.98
C LEU A 94 -3.59 4.42 -2.42
N ILE A 95 -4.26 3.38 -1.88
CA ILE A 95 -4.08 1.97 -2.30
C ILE A 95 -4.24 1.84 -3.82
N TYR A 96 -5.33 2.38 -4.35
CA TYR A 96 -5.61 2.34 -5.79
C TYR A 96 -4.60 3.17 -6.59
N ARG A 97 -4.29 4.39 -6.13
CA ARG A 97 -3.34 5.28 -6.82
C ARG A 97 -1.92 4.71 -6.84
N HIS A 98 -1.49 4.06 -5.77
CA HIS A 98 -0.20 3.39 -5.65
C HIS A 98 -0.04 2.30 -6.71
N THR A 99 -1.07 1.46 -6.88
CA THR A 99 -1.10 0.43 -7.92
C THR A 99 -0.94 1.08 -9.32
N MET A 100 -1.69 2.14 -9.63
CA MET A 100 -1.61 2.82 -10.93
C MET A 100 -0.26 3.50 -11.19
N ILE A 101 0.41 4.00 -10.15
CA ILE A 101 1.75 4.57 -10.28
C ILE A 101 2.72 3.50 -10.76
N HIS A 102 2.77 2.38 -10.06
CA HIS A 102 3.73 1.33 -10.36
C HIS A 102 3.34 0.45 -11.56
N GLN A 103 2.06 0.41 -11.96
CA GLN A 103 1.68 -0.18 -13.25
C GLN A 103 2.39 0.52 -14.42
N ARG A 104 2.60 1.84 -14.33
CA ARG A 104 3.38 2.58 -15.33
C ARG A 104 4.85 2.18 -15.30
N ASP A 105 5.42 1.95 -14.12
CA ASP A 105 6.79 1.44 -13.97
C ASP A 105 6.94 0.03 -14.57
N ILE A 106 5.98 -0.87 -14.32
CA ILE A 106 5.97 -2.21 -14.92
C ILE A 106 5.92 -2.13 -16.44
N LYS A 107 5.00 -1.31 -16.98
CA LYS A 107 4.88 -1.12 -18.44
C LYS A 107 6.20 -0.63 -19.03
N LYS A 108 6.80 0.39 -18.42
CA LYS A 108 8.11 0.92 -18.85
C LYS A 108 9.21 -0.13 -18.76
N ALA A 109 9.24 -0.94 -17.70
CA ALA A 109 10.22 -2.02 -17.56
C ALA A 109 10.07 -3.09 -18.66
N ILE A 110 8.84 -3.46 -19.01
CA ILE A 110 8.56 -4.42 -20.10
C ILE A 110 8.99 -3.84 -21.45
N GLU A 111 8.63 -2.58 -21.73
CA GLU A 111 8.98 -1.89 -22.98
C GLU A 111 10.49 -1.73 -23.16
N THR A 112 11.19 -1.32 -22.10
CA THR A 112 12.63 -1.01 -22.15
C THR A 112 13.52 -2.21 -21.86
N LYS A 113 12.97 -3.30 -21.28
CA LYS A 113 13.72 -4.43 -20.72
C LYS A 113 14.77 -4.01 -19.67
N GLN A 114 14.58 -2.86 -19.04
CA GLN A 114 15.46 -2.34 -18.00
C GLN A 114 14.67 -2.15 -16.70
N PRO A 115 15.30 -2.31 -15.52
CA PRO A 115 14.68 -1.94 -14.26
C PRO A 115 14.29 -0.46 -14.26
N VAL A 116 13.10 -0.15 -13.76
CA VAL A 116 12.73 1.24 -13.45
C VAL A 116 13.26 1.55 -12.04
N PRO A 117 14.11 2.57 -11.87
CA PRO A 117 14.58 2.97 -10.54
C PRO A 117 13.39 3.26 -9.63
N HIS A 118 13.47 2.84 -8.36
CA HIS A 118 12.52 3.27 -7.37
C HIS A 118 12.64 4.78 -7.21
N VAL A 119 11.55 5.51 -7.36
CA VAL A 119 11.50 6.95 -7.06
C VAL A 119 10.86 7.07 -5.69
N ASP A 120 11.61 7.58 -4.73
CA ASP A 120 11.09 7.83 -3.39
C ASP A 120 9.90 8.80 -3.50
N VAL A 121 8.73 8.31 -3.13
CA VAL A 121 7.55 9.16 -2.99
C VAL A 121 7.72 9.92 -1.68
N GLN A 122 8.50 11.00 -1.70
CA GLN A 122 8.45 11.98 -0.62
C GLN A 122 7.06 12.61 -0.62
N PRO A 123 6.51 12.93 0.57
CA PRO A 123 5.28 13.69 0.61
C PRO A 123 5.52 15.02 -0.13
N PRO A 124 4.55 15.50 -0.93
CA PRO A 124 4.70 16.81 -1.56
C PRO A 124 5.01 17.83 -0.48
N SER A 125 6.04 18.65 -0.69
CA SER A 125 6.43 19.71 0.23
C SER A 125 5.31 20.74 0.36
N GLY A 126 4.41 20.50 1.31
CA GLY A 126 3.39 21.44 1.79
C GLY A 126 2.25 21.75 0.82
N ASN A 127 1.02 21.46 1.27
CA ASN A 127 0.10 22.53 1.66
C ASN A 127 -1.05 21.93 2.47
N GLN A 128 -1.06 22.29 3.76
CA GLN A 128 -2.19 22.40 4.72
C GLN A 128 -3.17 21.22 4.81
#